data_AF-A0A8F3E1U7-F1
#
_entry.id   AF-A0A8F3E1U7-F1
#
_cell.length_a   1.000
_cell.length_b   1.000
_cell.length_c   1.000
_cell.angle_alpha   90.00
_cell.angle_beta   90.00
_cell.angle_gamma   90.00
#
_symmetry.space_group_name_H-M   'P 1'
#
loop_
_entity.id
_entity.type
_entity.pdbx_description
1 polymer ?
#
loop_
_entity_poly.entity_id
_entity_poly.type
_entity_poly.pdbx_seq_one_letter_code
_entity_poly.pdbx_strand_id
1 'polypeptide(L)' 'MQNDINVLSQLRLGQKVHFKAKEGQVFGVVIKINKKSVMVVSDDNRQWKIPPGLVQIMKDI' A
#
# COMPACT_ATOMS: atom_id res chain seq x y z
N MET A 1 9.15 12.12 -6.60
CA MET A 1 8.22 12.91 -5.77
C MET A 1 6.85 13.12 -6.41
N GLN A 2 6.72 13.33 -7.73
CA GLN A 2 5.40 13.52 -8.38
C GLN A 2 4.45 12.30 -8.24
N ASN A 3 5.00 11.08 -8.18
CA ASN A 3 4.21 9.85 -8.16
C ASN A 3 3.50 9.59 -6.81
N ASP A 4 4.09 10.03 -5.70
CA ASP A 4 3.57 9.75 -4.35
C ASP A 4 2.23 10.46 -4.07
N ILE A 5 2.09 11.70 -4.57
CA ILE A 5 0.88 12.52 -4.36
C ILE A 5 -0.31 11.91 -5.10
N ASN A 6 -0.09 11.38 -6.31
CA ASN A 6 -1.12 10.75 -7.11
C ASN A 6 -1.60 9.42 -6.52
N VAL A 7 -0.71 8.65 -5.88
CA VAL A 7 -1.11 7.41 -5.20
C VAL A 7 -1.87 7.71 -3.91
N LEU A 8 -1.41 8.68 -3.11
CA LEU A 8 -2.09 9.06 -1.87
C LEU A 8 -3.53 9.52 -2.07
N SER A 9 -3.83 10.24 -3.15
CA SER A 9 -5.20 10.71 -3.43
C SER A 9 -6.17 9.57 -3.80
N GLN A 10 -5.62 8.46 -4.33
CA GLN A 10 -6.39 7.30 -4.76
C GLN A 10 -6.54 6.25 -3.66
N LEU A 11 -5.62 6.23 -2.68
CA LEU A 11 -5.66 5.27 -1.59
C LEU A 11 -6.89 5.46 -0.70
N ARG A 12 -7.45 4.34 -0.24
CA ARG A 12 -8.54 4.27 0.74
C ARG A 12 -8.19 3.24 1.82
N LEU A 13 -8.71 3.45 3.04
CA LEU A 13 -8.67 2.42 4.07
C LEU A 13 -9.51 1.22 3.61
N GLY A 14 -9.06 0.00 3.92
CA GLY A 14 -9.70 -1.23 3.47
C GLY A 14 -9.39 -1.62 2.01
N GLN A 15 -8.63 -0.80 1.28
CA GLN A 15 -8.29 -1.09 -0.11
C GLN A 15 -7.23 -2.17 -0.22
N LYS A 16 -7.43 -3.11 -1.15
CA LYS A 16 -6.42 -4.12 -1.51
C LYS A 16 -5.31 -3.48 -2.32
N VAL A 17 -4.08 -3.76 -1.91
CA VAL A 17 -2.87 -3.23 -2.51
C VAL A 17 -1.81 -4.32 -2.59
N HIS A 18 -0.80 -4.09 -3.43
CA HIS A 18 0.36 -4.93 -3.51
C HIS A 18 1.64 -4.09 -3.64
N PHE A 19 2.75 -4.62 -3.17
CA PHE A 19 4.07 -3.98 -3.24
C PHE A 19 5.17 -5.03 -3.26
N LYS A 20 6.38 -4.65 -3.69
CA LYS A 20 7.54 -5.54 -3.70
C LYS A 20 8.34 -5.40 -2.41
N ALA A 21 8.51 -6.50 -1.69
CA ALA A 21 9.38 -6.62 -0.52
C ALA A 21 10.61 -7.49 -0.85
N LYS A 22 11.53 -7.63 0.13
CA LYS A 22 12.72 -8.49 -0.01
C LYS A 22 12.34 -9.97 -0.23
N GLU A 23 11.25 -10.40 0.39
CA GLU A 23 10.73 -11.78 0.31
C GLU A 23 9.87 -12.05 -0.93
N GLY A 24 9.59 -11.03 -1.74
CA GLY A 24 8.83 -11.16 -2.98
C GLY A 24 7.69 -10.16 -3.08
N GLN A 25 6.69 -10.51 -3.88
CA GLN A 25 5.46 -9.72 -4.02
C GLN A 25 4.59 -9.93 -2.78
N VAL A 26 4.22 -8.84 -2.10
CA VAL A 26 3.33 -8.87 -0.95
C VAL A 26 1.98 -8.28 -1.35
N PHE A 27 0.91 -8.95 -0.93
CA PHE A 27 -0.47 -8.51 -1.07
C PHE A 27 -1.03 -8.20 0.31
N GLY A 28 -1.91 -7.20 0.40
CA GLY A 28 -2.51 -6.85 1.67
C GLY A 28 -3.54 -5.73 1.55
N VAL A 29 -3.99 -5.28 2.72
CA VAL A 29 -5.04 -4.27 2.86
C VAL A 29 -4.51 -3.05 3.60
N VAL A 30 -4.85 -1.87 3.09
CA VAL A 30 -4.49 -0.59 3.73
C VAL A 30 -5.26 -0.41 5.03
N ILE A 31 -4.53 -0.31 6.15
CA ILE A 31 -5.10 -0.09 7.48
C ILE A 31 -4.86 1.33 8.02
N LYS A 32 -3.89 2.07 7.46
CA LYS A 32 -3.63 3.47 7.84
C LYS A 32 -2.95 4.23 6.70
N ILE A 33 -3.34 5.48 6.48
CA ILE A 33 -2.71 6.37 5.48
C ILE A 33 -2.09 7.55 6.22
N ASN A 34 -0.81 7.81 5.99
CA ASN A 34 -0.12 9.01 6.46
C ASN A 34 0.53 9.73 5.26
N LYS A 35 0.85 11.01 5.41
CA LYS A 35 1.41 11.85 4.34
C LYS A 35 2.69 11.30 3.70
N LYS A 36 3.51 10.54 4.44
CA LYS A 36 4.79 9.96 3.96
C LYS A 36 4.82 8.43 3.97
N SER A 37 3.76 7.77 4.43
CA SER A 37 3.76 6.31 4.59
C SER A 37 2.36 5.75 4.71
N VAL A 38 2.16 4.57 4.16
CA VAL A 38 0.94 3.77 4.25
C VAL A 38 1.23 2.56 5.12
N MET A 39 0.30 2.18 5.98
CA MET A 39 0.35 0.90 6.69
C MET A 39 -0.55 -0.11 6.00
N VAL A 40 0.01 -1.28 5.72
CA VAL A 40 -0.65 -2.39 5.06
C VAL A 40 -0.56 -3.61 5.97
N VAL A 41 -1.65 -4.35 6.12
CA VAL A 41 -1.65 -5.69 6.72
C VAL A 41 -1.70 -6.71 5.58
N SER A 42 -0.72 -7.60 5.52
CA SER A 42 -0.72 -8.73 4.58
C SER A 42 -1.52 -9.91 5.12
N ASP A 43 -1.82 -10.88 4.25
CA ASP A 43 -2.65 -12.05 4.58
C ASP A 43 -2.03 -12.94 5.67
N ASP A 44 -0.71 -12.86 5.86
CA ASP A 44 0.03 -13.51 6.97
C ASP A 44 -0.02 -12.72 8.30
N ASN A 45 -0.93 -11.74 8.40
CA ASN A 45 -1.09 -10.82 9.53
C ASN A 45 0.15 -9.94 9.83
N ARG A 46 1.13 -9.84 8.93
CA ARG A 46 2.25 -8.89 9.13
C ARG A 46 1.83 -7.47 8.78
N GLN A 47 2.33 -6.52 9.57
CA GLN A 47 2.15 -5.09 9.33
C GLN A 47 3.37 -4.50 8.63
N TRP A 48 3.10 -3.73 7.58
CA TRP A 48 4.11 -3.12 6.72
C TRP A 48 3.93 -1.62 6.67
N LYS A 49 5.01 -0.88 6.91
CA LYS A 49 5.06 0.58 6.73
C LYS A 49 5.81 0.91 5.46
N ILE A 50 5.09 1.36 4.42
CA ILE A 50 5.63 1.49 3.07
C ILE A 50 5.43 2.93 2.55
N PRO A 51 6.41 3.53 1.85
CA PRO A 51 6.21 4.78 1.14
C PRO A 51 5.08 4.69 0.12
N PRO A 52 4.23 5.72 -0.03
CA PRO A 52 3.06 5.66 -0.91
C PRO A 52 3.40 5.28 -2.35
N GLY A 53 4.47 5.82 -2.93
CA GLY A 53 4.87 5.53 -4.32
C GLY A 53 5.37 4.11 -4.57
N LEU A 54 5.53 3.27 -3.53
CA LEU A 54 5.85 1.85 -3.67
C LEU A 54 4.61 0.95 -3.59
N VAL A 55 3.46 1.51 -3.24
CA VAL A 55 2.20 0.79 -3.12
C VAL A 55 1.44 0.88 -4.44
N GLN A 56 0.97 -0.26 -4.95
CA GLN A 56 0.13 -0.34 -6.13
C GLN A 56 -1.27 -0.80 -5.72
N ILE A 57 -2.27 -0.02 -6.12
CA ILE A 57 -3.69 -0.32 -5.84
C ILE A 57 -4.13 -1.46 -6.77
N MET A 58 -4.74 -2.50 -6.19
CA MET A 58 -5.42 -3.51 -6.98
C MET A 58 -6.72 -2.90 -7.50
N LYS A 59 -6.88 -2.83 -8.83
CA LYS A 59 -8.16 -2.50 -9.44
C LYS A 59 -8.99 -3.78 -9.49
N ASP A 60 -10.14 -3.77 -8.82
CA ASP A 60 -11.20 -4.73 -9.13
C ASP A 60 -11.67 -4.41 -10.57
N ILE A 61 -11.75 -5.44 -11.40
CA ILE A 61 -12.13 -5.33 -12.83
C ILE A 61 -13.65 -5.26 -12.93
#